data_AF-I9QJL5-F1
#
_entry.id   AF-I9QJL5-F1
#
_cell.length_a   1.000
_cell.length_b   1.000
_cell.length_c   1.000
_cell.angle_alpha   90.00
_cell.angle_beta   90.00
_cell.angle_gamma   90.00
#
_symmetry.space_group_name_H-M   'P 1'
#
loop_
_entity.id
_entity.type
_entity.pdbx_description
1 polymer ?
#
loop_
_entity_poly.entity_id
_entity_poly.type
_entity_poly.pdbx_seq_one_letter_code
_entity_poly.pdbx_strand_id
1 'polypeptide(L)'
;MELNTINKTGTWSEAADRLNNNFSKTSTEVEKVKQNGIRNKGLFSTLESLEEAVPSPVVGDWAVVGDTIPGPIYECKTKGKWSPTGTTGGGGSVDLSSYLTAEEIDDVTSIL
;
A
#
# COMPACT_ATOMS: atom_id res chain seq x y z
N MET A 1 -22.16 5.29 7.68
CA MET A 1 -21.99 6.42 8.62
C MET A 1 -23.34 7.07 8.83
N GLU A 2 -23.66 7.44 10.07
CA GLU A 2 -24.87 8.20 10.41
C GLU A 2 -24.50 9.63 10.86
N LEU A 3 -25.06 10.63 10.17
CA LEU A 3 -24.90 12.05 10.52
C LEU A 3 -26.01 12.48 11.49
N ASN A 4 -25.71 13.44 12.35
CA ASN A 4 -26.70 14.03 13.25
C ASN A 4 -27.65 14.95 12.47
N THR A 5 -28.95 14.85 12.71
CA THR A 5 -29.92 15.83 12.21
C THR A 5 -29.69 17.20 12.84
N ILE A 6 -29.66 18.25 12.01
CA ILE A 6 -29.57 19.63 12.48
C ILE A 6 -31.00 20.16 12.69
N ASN A 7 -31.36 20.40 13.94
CA ASN A 7 -32.68 20.89 14.32
C ASN A 7 -32.82 22.38 13.99
N LYS A 8 -33.98 22.80 13.49
CA LYS A 8 -34.30 24.23 13.24
C LYS A 8 -34.70 24.99 14.51
N THR A 9 -34.88 24.27 15.62
CA THR A 9 -35.30 24.78 16.93
C THR A 9 -34.24 24.39 17.97
N GLY A 10 -34.16 25.13 19.07
CA GLY A 10 -33.16 24.91 20.13
C GLY A 10 -32.12 26.04 20.19
N THR A 11 -31.03 25.82 20.90
CA THR A 11 -29.96 26.82 21.03
C THR A 11 -28.94 26.71 19.90
N TRP A 12 -28.29 27.83 19.56
CA TRP A 12 -27.19 27.83 18.61
C TRP A 12 -26.02 26.93 19.06
N SER A 13 -25.75 26.86 20.37
CA SER A 13 -24.69 26.01 20.92
C SER A 13 -24.90 24.53 20.56
N GLU A 14 -26.12 24.01 20.77
CA GLU A 14 -26.45 22.62 20.45
C GLU A 14 -26.37 22.34 18.94
N ALA A 15 -26.78 23.30 18.11
CA ALA A 15 -26.66 23.19 16.66
C ALA A 15 -25.19 23.17 16.22
N ALA A 16 -24.35 24.03 16.81
CA ALA A 16 -22.92 24.08 16.54
C ALA A 16 -22.21 22.77 16.94
N ASP A 17 -22.54 22.20 18.10
CA ASP A 17 -21.99 20.90 18.54
C ASP A 17 -22.33 19.77 17.58
N ARG A 18 -23.58 19.73 17.08
CA ARG A 18 -24.00 18.73 16.08
C ARG A 18 -23.27 18.90 14.75
N LEU A 19 -23.10 20.14 14.29
CA LEU A 19 -22.35 20.45 13.07
C LEU A 19 -20.89 20.02 13.21
N ASN A 20 -20.22 20.38 14.31
CA ASN A 20 -18.83 20.00 14.57
C ASN A 20 -18.66 18.48 14.60
N ASN A 21 -19.59 17.76 15.23
CA ASN A 21 -19.60 16.30 15.22
C ASN A 21 -19.77 15.72 13.81
N ASN A 22 -20.66 16.30 12.98
CA ASN A 22 -20.84 15.87 11.59
C ASN A 22 -19.60 16.15 10.72
N PHE A 23 -18.92 17.29 10.92
CA PHE A 23 -17.69 17.60 10.21
C PHE A 23 -16.55 16.64 10.59
N SER A 24 -16.38 16.36 11.89
CA SER A 24 -15.39 15.39 12.36
C SER A 24 -15.62 14.01 11.75
N LYS A 25 -16.88 13.52 11.81
CA LYS A 25 -17.34 12.30 11.13
C LYS A 25 -16.94 12.32 9.66
N THR A 26 -17.41 13.32 8.90
CA THR A 26 -17.16 13.43 7.46
C THR A 26 -15.66 13.43 7.14
N SER A 27 -14.86 14.15 7.93
CA SER A 27 -13.40 14.17 7.78
C SER A 27 -12.80 12.78 7.91
N THR A 28 -13.26 11.96 8.86
CA THR A 28 -12.80 10.57 9.01
C THR A 28 -13.09 9.73 7.77
N GLU A 29 -14.26 9.85 7.16
CA GLU A 29 -14.59 9.06 5.96
C GLU A 29 -13.85 9.56 4.73
N VAL A 30 -13.62 10.87 4.62
CA VAL A 30 -12.77 11.42 3.56
C VAL A 30 -11.37 10.83 3.65
N GLU A 31 -10.79 10.72 4.85
CA GLU A 31 -9.48 10.07 5.04
C GLU A 31 -9.53 8.58 4.68
N LYS A 32 -10.57 7.83 5.08
CA LYS A 32 -10.74 6.43 4.67
C LYS A 32 -10.81 6.27 3.15
N VAL A 33 -11.53 7.16 2.46
CA VAL A 33 -11.62 7.15 0.99
C VAL A 33 -10.26 7.42 0.36
N LYS A 34 -9.49 8.38 0.88
CA LYS A 34 -8.12 8.64 0.41
C LYS A 34 -7.22 7.42 0.57
N GLN A 35 -7.25 6.79 1.74
CA GLN A 35 -6.46 5.57 2.01
C GLN A 35 -6.86 4.42 1.09
N ASN A 36 -8.16 4.22 0.84
CA ASN A 36 -8.66 3.21 -0.10
C ASN A 36 -8.22 3.48 -1.55
N GLY A 37 -7.93 4.74 -1.90
CA GLY A 37 -7.39 5.12 -3.20
C GLY A 37 -5.93 4.73 -3.41
N ILE A 38 -5.18 4.44 -2.35
CA ILE A 38 -3.79 4.00 -2.44
C ILE A 38 -3.77 2.57 -2.97
N ARG A 39 -3.14 2.38 -4.14
CA ARG A 39 -3.06 1.07 -4.80
C ARG A 39 -2.05 0.13 -4.16
N ASN A 40 -0.96 0.66 -3.63
CA ASN A 40 0.00 -0.12 -2.86
C ASN A 40 -0.60 -0.47 -1.48
N LYS A 41 -0.78 -1.76 -1.18
CA LYS A 41 -1.30 -2.25 0.10
C LYS A 41 -0.21 -2.63 1.10
N GLY A 42 1.07 -2.57 0.69
CA GLY A 42 2.22 -2.82 1.55
C GLY A 42 2.77 -4.25 1.47
N LEU A 43 3.43 -4.66 2.55
CA LEU A 43 4.08 -5.96 2.72
C LEU A 43 3.27 -6.83 3.69
N PHE A 44 2.98 -8.05 3.27
CA PHE A 44 2.27 -9.05 4.07
C PHE A 44 3.13 -10.32 4.15
N SER A 45 3.18 -10.99 5.30
CA SER A 45 3.97 -12.23 5.45
C SER A 45 3.40 -13.38 4.62
N THR A 46 2.07 -13.45 4.49
CA THR A 46 1.36 -14.52 3.76
C THR A 46 0.25 -13.97 2.87
N LEU A 47 -0.11 -14.71 1.82
CA LEU A 47 -1.24 -14.36 0.96
C LEU A 47 -2.56 -14.32 1.74
N GLU A 48 -2.73 -15.22 2.70
CA GLU A 48 -3.91 -15.27 3.57
C GLU A 48 -4.06 -13.97 4.37
N SER A 49 -2.97 -13.45 4.96
CA SER A 49 -3.03 -12.17 5.69
C SER A 49 -3.36 -10.97 4.79
N LEU A 50 -2.92 -11.01 3.52
CA LEU A 50 -3.31 -10.01 2.52
C LEU A 50 -4.80 -10.11 2.18
N GLU A 51 -5.31 -11.33 1.99
CA GLU A 51 -6.73 -11.59 1.69
C GLU A 51 -7.65 -11.24 2.86
N GLU A 52 -7.23 -11.47 4.10
CA GLU A 52 -7.97 -11.07 5.30
C GLU A 52 -8.01 -9.54 5.46
N ALA A 53 -6.86 -8.87 5.25
CA ALA A 53 -6.77 -7.42 5.36
C ALA A 53 -7.49 -6.68 4.22
N VAL A 54 -7.45 -7.25 3.01
CA VAL A 54 -8.07 -6.68 1.80
C VAL A 54 -8.87 -7.78 1.08
N PRO A 55 -10.07 -8.11 1.58
CA PRO A 55 -10.90 -9.21 1.05
C PRO A 55 -11.59 -8.88 -0.28
N SER A 56 -11.57 -7.61 -0.68
CA SER A 56 -12.22 -7.14 -1.91
C SER A 56 -11.33 -6.14 -2.63
N PRO A 57 -10.15 -6.56 -3.13
CA PRO A 57 -9.24 -5.67 -3.81
C PRO A 57 -9.85 -5.14 -5.10
N VAL A 58 -9.45 -3.95 -5.52
CA VAL A 58 -9.88 -3.37 -6.79
C VAL A 58 -8.76 -3.38 -7.81
N VAL A 59 -9.11 -3.31 -9.09
CA VAL A 59 -8.14 -3.43 -10.19
C VAL A 59 -7.02 -2.39 -10.03
N GLY A 60 -5.77 -2.87 -10.12
CA GLY A 60 -4.55 -2.08 -9.94
C GLY A 60 -4.04 -2.01 -8.50
N ASP A 61 -4.78 -2.51 -7.51
CA ASP A 61 -4.22 -2.73 -6.17
C ASP A 61 -3.09 -3.76 -6.25
N TRP A 62 -1.99 -3.53 -5.52
CA TRP A 62 -0.82 -4.41 -5.50
C TRP A 62 -0.18 -4.47 -4.11
N ALA A 63 0.47 -5.60 -3.80
CA ALA A 63 1.15 -5.84 -2.53
C ALA A 63 2.35 -6.76 -2.72
N VAL A 64 3.30 -6.72 -1.79
CA VAL A 64 4.39 -7.70 -1.69
C VAL A 64 3.98 -8.74 -0.65
N VAL A 65 4.16 -10.02 -0.97
CA VAL A 65 3.80 -11.14 -0.08
C VAL A 65 5.04 -12.00 0.19
N GLY A 66 5.42 -12.10 1.46
CA GLY A 66 6.56 -12.87 1.96
C GLY A 66 7.29 -12.12 3.08
N ASP A 67 8.29 -12.79 3.69
CA ASP A 67 9.02 -12.26 4.84
C ASP A 67 10.24 -11.39 4.47
N THR A 68 10.52 -11.22 3.18
CA THR A 68 11.73 -10.53 2.69
C THR A 68 11.43 -9.59 1.53
N ILE A 69 12.33 -8.63 1.34
CA ILE A 69 12.35 -7.74 0.20
C ILE A 69 13.70 -7.91 -0.53
N PRO A 70 13.72 -8.09 -1.86
CA PRO A 70 12.57 -8.14 -2.76
C PRO A 70 11.75 -9.43 -2.59
N GLY A 71 10.41 -9.29 -2.62
CA GLY A 71 9.48 -10.39 -2.40
C GLY A 71 8.45 -10.52 -3.54
N PRO A 72 7.75 -11.67 -3.65
CA PRO A 72 6.68 -11.88 -4.64
C PRO A 72 5.62 -10.78 -4.66
N ILE A 73 5.31 -10.25 -5.84
CA ILE A 73 4.25 -9.24 -6.01
C ILE A 73 2.93 -9.92 -6.39
N TYR A 74 1.87 -9.54 -5.69
CA TYR A 74 0.49 -9.84 -6.03
C TYR A 74 -0.23 -8.57 -6.50
N GLU A 75 -1.06 -8.72 -7.52
CA GLU A 75 -1.83 -7.64 -8.12
C GLU A 75 -3.29 -8.08 -8.32
N CYS A 76 -4.21 -7.17 -8.12
CA CYS A 76 -5.60 -7.34 -8.50
C CYS A 76 -5.78 -6.98 -9.98
N LYS A 77 -5.85 -8.00 -10.85
CA LYS A 77 -6.20 -7.84 -12.28
C LYS A 77 -7.70 -7.98 -12.53
N THR A 78 -8.37 -8.75 -11.67
CA THR A 78 -9.82 -8.94 -11.69
C THR A 78 -10.35 -8.54 -10.33
N LYS A 79 -11.36 -7.66 -10.31
CA LYS A 79 -11.96 -7.15 -9.07
C LYS A 79 -12.27 -8.29 -8.09
N GLY A 80 -11.81 -8.14 -6.85
CA GLY A 80 -12.03 -9.10 -5.78
C GLY A 80 -11.00 -10.24 -5.72
N LYS A 81 -10.00 -10.29 -6.61
CA LYS A 81 -9.05 -11.41 -6.66
C LYS A 81 -7.60 -10.93 -6.73
N TRP A 82 -6.80 -11.37 -5.76
CA TRP A 82 -5.35 -11.28 -5.82
C TRP A 82 -4.79 -12.32 -6.80
N SER A 83 -3.85 -11.90 -7.64
CA SER A 83 -3.19 -12.79 -8.61
C SER A 83 -1.68 -12.60 -8.52
N PRO A 84 -0.88 -13.68 -8.51
CA PRO A 84 0.57 -13.56 -8.54
C PRO A 84 0.99 -12.93 -9.88
N THR A 85 1.95 -12.02 -9.83
CA THR A 85 2.49 -11.37 -11.04
C THR A 85 3.57 -12.20 -11.72
N GLY A 86 4.21 -13.12 -10.98
CA GLY A 86 5.43 -13.83 -11.41
C GLY A 86 6.71 -13.02 -11.24
N THR A 87 6.63 -11.82 -10.65
CA THR A 87 7.78 -10.92 -10.43
C THR A 87 7.97 -10.64 -8.95
N THR A 88 9.16 -10.15 -8.57
CA THR A 88 9.47 -9.69 -7.21
C THR A 88 9.68 -8.17 -7.18
N GLY A 89 9.46 -7.56 -6.02
CA GLY A 89 9.62 -6.11 -5.84
C GLY A 89 9.75 -5.67 -4.39
N GLY A 90 9.76 -4.36 -4.19
CA GLY A 90 9.97 -3.71 -2.89
C GLY A 90 11.41 -3.30 -2.59
N GLY A 91 12.38 -3.74 -3.41
CA GLY A 91 13.80 -3.38 -3.28
C GLY A 91 14.25 -2.38 -4.35
N GLY A 92 15.30 -1.63 -4.06
CA GLY A 92 16.06 -0.88 -5.07
C GLY A 92 17.21 -1.74 -5.58
N SER A 93 17.40 -1.80 -6.89
CA SER A 93 18.61 -2.38 -7.49
C SER A 93 19.55 -1.25 -7.87
N VAL A 94 20.83 -1.39 -7.51
CA VAL A 94 21.90 -0.51 -8.00
C VAL A 94 22.72 -1.34 -8.96
N ASP A 95 22.75 -0.92 -10.22
CA ASP A 95 23.62 -1.50 -11.22
C ASP A 95 25.05 -1.00 -11.02
N LEU A 96 25.95 -1.92 -10.66
CA LEU A 96 27.37 -1.65 -10.42
C LEU A 96 28.25 -2.04 -11.61
N SER A 97 27.67 -2.50 -12.72
CA SER A 97 28.40 -2.96 -13.90
C SER A 97 29.36 -1.91 -14.48
N SER A 98 29.08 -0.62 -14.28
CA SER A 98 29.95 0.49 -14.72
C SER A 98 30.99 0.93 -13.69
N TYR A 99 30.96 0.38 -12.47
CA TYR A 99 31.81 0.79 -11.34
C TYR A 99 32.81 -0.27 -10.90
N LEU A 100 32.56 -1.54 -11.23
CA LEU A 100 33.41 -2.68 -10.92
C LEU A 100 33.82 -3.38 -12.22
N THR A 101 35.05 -3.14 -12.67
CA THR A 101 35.71 -4.00 -13.66
C THR A 101 36.40 -5.12 -12.91
N ALA A 102 35.87 -6.33 -12.99
CA ALA A 102 36.59 -7.53 -12.57
C ALA A 102 37.39 -8.04 -13.78
N GLU A 103 38.70 -8.09 -13.64
CA GLU A 103 39.59 -8.76 -14.59
C GLU A 103 40.03 -10.07 -13.93
N GLU A 104 39.82 -11.19 -14.63
CA GLU A 104 40.29 -12.49 -14.18
C GLU A 104 41.81 -12.53 -14.39
N ILE A 105 42.59 -12.71 -13.33
CA ILE A 105 44.04 -12.82 -13.44
C ILE A 105 44.39 -14.27 -13.76
N ASP A 106 44.73 -14.48 -15.02
CA ASP A 106 45.14 -15.76 -15.61
C ASP A 106 46.67 -15.97 -15.60
N ASP A 107 47.45 -14.93 -15.34
CA ASP A 107 48.91 -14.99 -15.19
C ASP A 107 49.40 -14.29 -13.92
N VAL A 108 50.02 -15.05 -13.00
CA VAL A 108 50.55 -14.55 -11.73
C VAL A 108 51.66 -13.50 -11.91
N THR A 109 52.31 -13.46 -13.07
CA THR A 109 53.33 -12.44 -13.38
C THR A 109 52.76 -11.02 -13.54
N SER A 110 51.43 -10.88 -13.64
CA SER A 110 50.76 -9.58 -13.72
C SER A 110 50.51 -8.91 -12.34
N ILE A 111 50.86 -9.57 -11.23
CA ILE A 111 50.65 -9.10 -9.85
C ILE A 111 51.96 -8.60 -9.18
N LEU A 112 53.13 -8.88 -9.77
CA LEU A 112 54.45 -8.50 -9.26
C LEU A 112 55.10 -7.40 -10.09
#